data_AF-A0A7C7UA83-F1
#
_entry.id   AF-A0A7C7UA83-F1
#
_cell.length_a   1.000
_cell.length_b   1.000
_cell.length_c   1.000
_cell.angle_alpha   90.00
_cell.angle_beta   90.00
_cell.angle_gamma   90.00
#
_symmetry.space_group_name_H-M   'P 1'
#
loop_
_entity.id
_entity.type
_entity.pdbx_description
1 polymer ?
#
loop_
_entity_poly.entity_id
_entity_poly.type
_entity_poly.pdbx_seq_one_letter_code
_entity_poly.pdbx_strand_id
1 'polypeptide(L)'
;MTMFRSRRRASCSLPNLSCWERGHCFVALALVFSLNLAGSPIGADAGEGIPISALGRIEPREGITRLSGPAAKPAVIASLAVSEGQLVTQGDVIAVLDDESLNRAEVARIEAELAAARRSFERAKRLQRGGVSAEAEYDNAELAVAVMKAQL
;
A
#
# COMPACT_ATOMS: atom_id res chain seq x y z
N MET A 1 -20.04 -4.11 4.80
CA MET A 1 -20.44 -3.48 6.07
C MET A 1 -20.32 -4.51 7.18
N THR A 2 -19.13 -4.63 7.78
CA THR A 2 -18.72 -5.46 8.95
C THR A 2 -17.19 -5.39 8.98
N MET A 3 -16.46 -5.38 10.09
CA MET A 3 -16.69 -4.94 11.45
C MET A 3 -15.27 -4.79 12.03
N PHE A 4 -15.01 -3.62 12.59
CA PHE A 4 -13.72 -3.13 13.10
C PHE A 4 -13.36 -3.86 14.41
N ARG A 5 -12.15 -4.43 14.54
CA ARG A 5 -11.62 -4.84 15.85
C ARG A 5 -10.16 -4.43 16.02
N SER A 6 -10.02 -3.25 16.61
CA SER A 6 -8.79 -2.61 17.03
C SER A 6 -8.10 -3.39 18.16
N ARG A 7 -6.86 -3.83 17.93
CA ARG A 7 -5.94 -4.16 19.04
C ARG A 7 -5.33 -2.86 19.54
N ARG A 8 -5.75 -2.43 20.72
CA ARG A 8 -5.14 -1.31 21.44
C ARG A 8 -3.78 -1.71 21.98
N ARG A 9 -2.84 -0.83 21.67
CA ARG A 9 -1.50 -0.67 22.23
C ARG A 9 -1.63 -0.45 23.75
N ALA A 10 -1.04 -1.33 24.57
CA ALA A 10 -0.81 -1.08 25.99
C ALA A 10 0.68 -0.79 26.18
N SER A 11 1.02 0.49 26.04
CA SER A 11 2.26 1.07 26.53
C SER A 11 2.07 1.43 28.01
N CYS A 12 2.74 0.72 28.91
CA CYS A 12 3.01 1.21 30.25
C CYS A 12 4.52 1.26 30.45
N SER A 13 5.05 2.46 30.22
CA SER A 13 6.31 2.95 30.76
C SER A 13 6.15 3.19 32.26
N LEU A 14 7.12 2.75 33.08
CA LEU A 14 7.70 3.46 34.23
C LEU A 14 8.77 2.51 34.87
N PRO A 15 9.73 3.04 35.63
CA PRO A 15 11.15 2.86 35.31
C PRO A 15 11.89 2.05 36.37
N ASN A 16 13.16 1.76 36.06
CA ASN A 16 14.22 1.36 36.99
C ASN A 16 14.12 -0.09 37.49
N LEU A 17 14.93 -0.97 36.89
CA LEU A 17 15.75 -1.99 37.54
C LEU A 17 16.55 -2.73 36.45
N SER A 18 17.86 -2.46 36.47
CA SER A 18 18.95 -3.15 35.77
C SER A 18 19.24 -4.55 36.36
N CYS A 19 20.14 -5.31 35.70
CA CYS A 19 20.65 -6.68 35.98
C CYS A 19 19.87 -7.76 35.23
N TRP A 20 20.32 -8.34 34.11
CA TRP A 20 21.64 -8.88 33.73
C TRP A 20 22.24 -9.84 34.77
N GLU A 21 22.40 -11.09 34.29
CA GLU A 21 23.19 -12.22 34.82
C GLU A 21 22.50 -13.34 35.63
N ARG A 22 22.65 -14.55 35.06
CA ARG A 22 23.00 -15.84 35.68
C ARG A 22 22.12 -16.41 36.81
N GLY A 23 21.63 -17.62 36.55
CA GLY A 23 22.05 -18.76 37.38
C GLY A 23 21.07 -19.30 38.41
N HIS A 24 20.20 -20.20 37.94
CA HIS A 24 19.87 -21.50 38.53
C HIS A 24 18.92 -21.62 39.76
N CYS A 25 18.03 -22.59 39.58
CA CYS A 25 17.56 -23.61 40.54
C CYS A 25 16.27 -23.37 41.35
N PHE A 26 15.57 -24.51 41.51
CA PHE A 26 14.33 -24.82 42.25
C PHE A 26 13.04 -24.48 41.47
N VAL A 27 12.17 -25.44 41.09
CA VAL A 27 11.75 -26.66 41.80
C VAL A 27 11.33 -27.75 40.80
N ALA A 28 11.69 -29.00 41.13
CA ALA A 28 11.24 -30.22 40.49
C ALA A 28 9.75 -30.50 40.79
N LEU A 29 8.99 -30.86 39.77
CA LEU A 29 7.81 -31.70 39.95
C LEU A 29 7.82 -32.78 38.87
N ALA A 30 8.40 -33.92 39.24
CA ALA A 30 8.22 -35.17 38.54
C ALA A 30 6.80 -35.66 38.79
N LEU A 31 6.01 -35.82 37.73
CA LEU A 31 4.89 -36.76 37.76
C LEU A 31 4.81 -37.47 36.41
N VAL A 32 5.12 -38.76 36.51
CA VAL A 32 5.08 -39.79 35.48
C VAL A 32 3.69 -39.81 34.84
N PHE A 33 3.58 -39.32 33.61
CA PHE A 33 2.42 -39.60 32.76
C PHE A 33 2.81 -40.66 31.73
N SER A 34 2.39 -41.87 32.05
CA SER A 34 2.57 -43.09 31.28
C SER A 34 2.20 -42.94 29.81
N LEU A 35 2.98 -43.63 28.97
CA LEU A 35 2.67 -44.11 27.62
C LEU A 35 1.16 -44.13 27.30
N ASN A 36 0.76 -43.28 26.37
CA ASN A 36 -0.30 -43.62 25.43
C ASN A 36 0.18 -43.24 24.03
N LEU A 37 0.89 -44.19 23.42
CA LEU A 37 1.13 -44.22 21.99
C LEU A 37 -0.17 -44.67 21.31
N ALA A 38 -1.19 -43.81 21.35
CA ALA A 38 -2.34 -43.94 20.46
C ALA A 38 -1.93 -43.30 19.13
N GLY A 39 -1.22 -44.08 18.31
CA GLY A 39 -1.12 -43.78 16.90
C GLY A 39 -2.53 -43.77 16.34
N SER A 40 -3.06 -42.59 16.02
CA SER A 40 -4.25 -42.49 15.18
C SER A 40 -3.91 -43.20 13.87
N PRO A 41 -4.62 -44.27 13.49
CA PRO A 41 -4.51 -44.74 12.12
C PRO A 41 -5.07 -43.61 11.26
N ILE A 42 -4.20 -42.96 10.48
CA ILE A 42 -4.65 -42.10 9.39
C ILE A 42 -5.52 -43.02 8.54
N GLY A 43 -6.83 -42.77 8.56
CA GLY A 43 -7.80 -43.52 7.79
C GLY A 43 -7.43 -43.41 6.32
N ALA A 44 -6.75 -44.43 5.83
CA ALA A 44 -6.73 -44.77 4.43
C ALA A 44 -8.13 -45.28 4.10
N ASP A 45 -9.05 -44.34 3.84
CA ASP A 45 -10.23 -44.63 3.04
C ASP A 45 -9.71 -44.86 1.61
N ALA A 46 -9.18 -46.06 1.42
CA ALA A 46 -8.82 -46.60 0.13
C ALA A 46 -10.12 -46.93 -0.59
N GLY A 47 -10.68 -45.93 -1.27
CA GLY A 47 -11.38 -46.25 -2.51
C GLY A 47 -10.40 -47.05 -3.36
N GLU A 48 -10.74 -48.30 -3.67
CA GLU A 48 -9.88 -49.23 -4.40
C GLU A 48 -9.73 -48.76 -5.85
N GLY A 49 -8.89 -47.75 -6.01
CA GLY A 49 -8.36 -47.23 -7.24
C GLY A 49 -6.86 -47.46 -7.24
N ILE A 50 -6.33 -47.79 -8.41
CA ILE A 50 -4.89 -47.91 -8.63
C ILE A 50 -4.24 -46.59 -8.19
N PRO A 51 -3.24 -46.58 -7.28
CA PRO A 51 -2.57 -45.35 -6.89
C PRO A 51 -1.83 -44.78 -8.10
N ILE A 52 -2.40 -43.74 -8.71
CA ILE A 52 -1.79 -43.04 -9.83
C ILE A 52 -0.85 -41.98 -9.25
N SER A 53 0.46 -42.24 -9.32
CA SER A 53 1.46 -41.22 -9.10
C SER A 53 1.69 -40.44 -10.40
N ALA A 54 1.50 -39.13 -10.37
CA ALA A 54 1.87 -38.25 -11.47
C ALA A 54 3.04 -37.36 -11.07
N LEU A 55 4.08 -37.32 -11.91
CA LEU A 55 5.15 -36.34 -11.78
C LEU A 55 4.73 -35.06 -12.51
N GLY A 56 4.78 -33.94 -11.80
CA GLY A 56 4.46 -32.62 -12.34
C GLY A 56 5.58 -31.63 -12.12
N ARG A 57 5.60 -30.56 -12.90
CA ARG A 57 6.48 -29.41 -12.70
C ARG A 57 5.67 -28.22 -12.22
N ILE A 58 6.20 -27.49 -11.24
CA ILE A 58 5.59 -26.25 -10.79
C ILE A 58 6.00 -25.13 -11.75
N GLU A 59 5.00 -24.40 -12.23
CA GLU A 59 5.18 -23.20 -13.05
C GLU A 59 4.58 -22.00 -12.30
N PRO A 60 5.18 -20.80 -12.37
CA PRO A 60 4.59 -19.60 -11.81
C PRO A 60 3.24 -19.31 -12.48
N ARG A 61 2.21 -19.01 -11.68
CA ARG A 61 0.85 -18.75 -12.19
C ARG A 61 0.80 -17.67 -13.27
N GLU A 62 1.53 -16.58 -13.07
CA GLU A 62 1.54 -15.39 -13.93
C GLU A 62 2.86 -15.25 -14.71
N GLY A 63 3.75 -16.24 -14.64
CA GLY A 63 5.10 -16.15 -15.21
C GLY A 63 6.00 -15.13 -14.50
N ILE A 64 6.99 -14.61 -15.24
CA ILE A 64 7.97 -13.62 -14.74
C ILE A 64 7.63 -12.25 -15.36
N THR A 65 7.25 -11.29 -14.53
CA THR A 65 6.99 -9.91 -14.96
C THR A 65 8.26 -9.08 -14.84
N ARG A 66 8.66 -8.41 -15.92
CA ARG A 66 9.76 -7.41 -15.91
C ARG A 66 9.16 -6.03 -15.68
N LEU A 67 9.58 -5.38 -14.59
CA LEU A 67 9.15 -4.03 -14.24
C LEU A 67 10.10 -3.00 -14.83
N SER A 68 9.53 -1.93 -15.38
CA SER A 68 10.25 -0.82 -16.01
C SER A 68 9.68 0.52 -15.53
N GLY A 69 10.48 1.59 -15.64
CA GLY A 69 10.02 2.95 -15.35
C GLY A 69 8.95 3.45 -16.34
N PRO A 70 8.19 4.51 -15.98
CA PRO A 70 7.20 5.12 -16.86
C PRO A 70 7.82 5.57 -18.19
N ALA A 71 7.12 5.32 -19.31
CA ALA A 71 7.65 5.60 -20.65
C ALA A 71 7.72 7.10 -21.01
N ALA A 72 7.09 7.98 -20.23
CA ALA A 72 6.96 9.39 -20.56
C ALA A 72 8.31 10.15 -20.52
N LYS A 73 9.21 9.77 -19.61
CA LYS A 73 10.53 10.42 -19.45
C LYS A 73 11.55 9.38 -18.97
N PRO A 74 12.79 9.40 -19.50
CA PRO A 74 13.86 8.60 -18.93
C PRO A 74 14.21 9.14 -17.55
N ALA A 75 13.88 8.38 -16.50
CA ALA A 75 14.14 8.74 -15.12
C ALA A 75 15.12 7.75 -14.50
N VAL A 76 15.98 8.24 -13.61
CA VAL A 76 16.96 7.41 -12.89
C VAL A 76 16.36 6.98 -11.56
N ILE A 77 16.67 5.76 -11.13
CA ILE A 77 16.23 5.28 -9.82
C ILE A 77 17.01 6.03 -8.74
N ALA A 78 16.33 6.84 -7.93
CA ALA A 78 16.93 7.52 -6.80
C ALA A 78 17.06 6.59 -5.59
N SER A 79 16.05 5.74 -5.35
CA SER A 79 16.10 4.74 -4.28
C SER A 79 15.26 3.50 -4.59
N LEU A 80 15.72 2.36 -4.08
CA LEU A 80 15.00 1.09 -4.12
C LEU A 80 14.52 0.77 -2.70
N ALA A 81 13.22 0.54 -2.55
CA ALA A 81 12.56 0.32 -1.25
C ALA A 81 12.39 -1.17 -0.91
N VAL A 82 12.86 -2.06 -1.78
CA VAL A 82 12.72 -3.51 -1.65
C VAL A 82 14.08 -4.20 -1.69
N SER A 83 14.16 -5.36 -1.03
CA SER A 83 15.31 -6.25 -1.08
C SER A 83 15.04 -7.48 -1.94
N GLU A 84 16.11 -8.13 -2.41
CA GLU A 84 15.98 -9.39 -3.16
C GLU A 84 15.30 -10.48 -2.32
N GLY A 85 14.36 -11.20 -2.93
CA GLY A 85 13.58 -12.26 -2.27
C GLY A 85 12.44 -11.77 -1.36
N GLN A 86 12.24 -10.45 -1.25
CA GLN A 86 11.13 -9.89 -0.47
C GLN A 86 9.77 -10.15 -1.14
N LEU A 87 8.79 -10.55 -0.34
CA LEU A 87 7.40 -10.68 -0.80
C LEU A 87 6.77 -9.28 -0.89
N VAL A 88 6.19 -8.95 -2.04
CA VAL A 88 5.51 -7.67 -2.30
C VAL A 88 4.06 -7.91 -2.69
N THR A 89 3.20 -6.93 -2.39
CA THR A 89 1.78 -6.93 -2.71
C THR A 89 1.43 -5.79 -3.68
N GLN A 90 0.25 -5.86 -4.28
CA GLN A 90 -0.20 -4.81 -5.20
C GLN A 90 -0.34 -3.47 -4.46
N GLY A 91 0.33 -2.45 -4.98
CA GLY A 91 0.32 -1.09 -4.42
C GLY A 91 1.54 -0.76 -3.56
N ASP A 92 2.43 -1.73 -3.31
CA ASP A 92 3.67 -1.45 -2.58
C ASP A 92 4.64 -0.62 -3.43
N VAL A 93 5.30 0.34 -2.79
CA VAL A 93 6.31 1.18 -3.44
C VAL A 93 7.61 0.39 -3.57
N ILE A 94 8.04 0.17 -4.81
CA ILE A 94 9.24 -0.62 -5.12
C ILE A 94 10.46 0.29 -5.28
N ALA A 95 10.29 1.42 -5.97
CA ALA A 95 11.35 2.36 -6.26
C ALA A 95 10.80 3.79 -6.27
N VAL A 96 11.65 4.74 -5.91
CA VAL A 96 11.40 6.17 -6.09
C VAL A 96 12.40 6.68 -7.11
N LEU A 97 11.90 7.42 -8.09
CA LEU A 97 12.68 8.03 -9.16
C LEU A 97 13.22 9.40 -8.72
N ASP A 98 14.27 9.87 -9.35
CA ASP A 98 14.91 11.17 -9.05
C ASP A 98 14.04 12.38 -9.42
N ASP A 99 13.23 12.24 -10.46
CA ASP A 99 12.30 13.25 -10.98
C ASP A 99 11.06 13.47 -10.08
N GLU A 100 10.93 12.72 -9.00
CA GLU A 100 9.78 12.76 -8.10
C GLU A 100 9.53 14.16 -7.53
N SER A 101 10.59 14.84 -7.12
CA SER A 101 10.53 16.21 -6.59
C SER A 101 10.08 17.23 -7.65
N LEU A 102 10.53 17.06 -8.89
CA LEU A 102 10.16 17.92 -10.02
C LEU A 102 8.69 17.69 -10.41
N ASN A 103 8.26 16.44 -10.46
CA ASN A 103 6.87 16.08 -10.76
C ASN A 103 5.93 16.63 -9.68
N ARG A 104 6.31 16.55 -8.38
CA ARG A 104 5.55 17.19 -7.30
C ARG A 104 5.46 18.71 -7.44
N ALA A 105 6.58 19.36 -7.78
CA ALA A 105 6.60 20.81 -7.96
C ALA A 105 5.70 21.24 -9.12
N GLU A 106 5.69 20.48 -10.21
CA GLU A 106 4.83 20.75 -11.37
C GLU A 106 3.35 20.58 -11.03
N VAL A 107 2.97 19.51 -10.32
CA VAL A 107 1.60 19.33 -9.83
C VAL A 107 1.20 20.52 -8.93
N ALA A 108 2.06 20.92 -8.00
CA ALA A 108 1.79 22.05 -7.10
C ALA A 108 1.61 23.38 -7.88
N ARG A 109 2.37 23.61 -8.94
CA ARG A 109 2.23 24.76 -9.83
C ARG A 109 0.86 24.77 -10.51
N ILE A 110 0.48 23.65 -11.13
CA ILE A 110 -0.80 23.52 -11.85
C ILE A 110 -1.99 23.67 -10.88
N GLU A 111 -1.90 23.09 -9.68
CA GLU A 111 -2.91 23.25 -8.63
C GLU A 111 -3.09 24.71 -8.22
N ALA A 112 -2.00 25.47 -8.09
CA ALA A 112 -2.04 26.89 -7.76
C ALA A 112 -2.68 27.73 -8.89
N GLU A 113 -2.37 27.44 -10.15
CA GLU A 113 -2.96 28.08 -11.33
C GLU A 113 -4.46 27.77 -11.43
N LEU A 114 -4.85 26.53 -11.22
CA LEU A 114 -6.24 26.11 -11.16
C LEU A 114 -6.99 26.77 -10.00
N ALA A 115 -6.38 26.94 -8.83
CA ALA A 115 -6.98 27.68 -7.73
C ALA A 115 -7.19 29.17 -8.08
N ALA A 116 -6.24 29.78 -8.79
CA ALA A 116 -6.38 31.15 -9.28
C ALA A 116 -7.51 31.28 -10.30
N ALA A 117 -7.58 30.38 -11.29
CA ALA A 117 -8.64 30.33 -12.28
C ALA A 117 -10.03 30.15 -11.64
N ARG A 118 -10.15 29.22 -10.68
CA ARG A 118 -11.40 29.01 -9.91
C ARG A 118 -11.84 30.27 -9.17
N ARG A 119 -10.91 30.99 -8.53
CA ARG A 119 -11.24 32.26 -7.86
C ARG A 119 -11.72 33.32 -8.85
N SER A 120 -11.13 33.38 -10.04
CA SER A 120 -11.56 34.30 -11.11
C SER A 120 -12.96 33.95 -11.62
N PHE A 121 -13.25 32.66 -11.85
CA PHE A 121 -14.58 32.18 -12.23
C PHE A 121 -15.63 32.50 -11.17
N GLU A 122 -15.36 32.25 -9.89
CA GLU A 122 -16.30 32.59 -8.81
C GLU A 122 -16.56 34.11 -8.70
N ARG A 123 -15.55 34.95 -8.99
CA ARG A 123 -15.75 36.40 -9.10
C ARG A 123 -16.64 36.74 -10.29
N ALA A 124 -16.37 36.20 -11.47
CA ALA A 124 -17.18 36.42 -12.67
C ALA A 124 -18.64 35.99 -12.46
N LYS A 125 -18.85 34.80 -11.88
CA LYS A 125 -20.17 34.27 -11.50
C LYS A 125 -20.94 35.18 -10.54
N ARG A 126 -20.25 35.83 -9.60
CA ARG A 126 -20.88 36.80 -8.69
C ARG A 126 -21.26 38.10 -9.40
N LEU A 127 -20.41 38.60 -10.30
CA LEU A 127 -20.69 39.80 -11.08
C LEU A 127 -21.82 39.58 -12.10
N GLN A 128 -21.89 38.39 -12.71
CA GLN A 128 -22.94 38.00 -13.64
C GLN A 128 -24.30 37.96 -12.94
N ARG A 129 -24.35 37.36 -11.74
CA ARG A 129 -25.56 37.39 -10.90
C ARG A 129 -25.98 38.80 -10.48
N GLY A 130 -25.02 39.72 -10.36
CA GLY A 130 -25.27 41.14 -10.10
C GLY A 130 -25.65 41.95 -11.35
N GLY A 131 -25.67 41.34 -12.54
CA GLY A 131 -25.92 42.03 -13.81
C GLY A 131 -24.82 43.00 -14.25
N VAL A 132 -23.61 42.90 -13.69
CA VAL A 132 -22.50 43.85 -13.91
C VAL A 132 -21.54 43.38 -15.02
N SER A 133 -21.51 42.08 -15.33
CA SER A 133 -20.62 41.51 -16.36
C SER A 133 -21.38 41.03 -17.60
N ALA A 134 -20.66 40.92 -18.72
CA ALA A 134 -21.14 40.28 -19.94
C ALA A 134 -21.06 38.75 -19.82
N GLU A 135 -21.95 38.04 -20.52
CA GLU A 135 -21.98 36.57 -20.54
C GLU A 135 -20.68 35.95 -21.09
N ALA A 136 -20.08 36.59 -22.11
CA ALA A 136 -18.80 36.16 -22.66
C ALA A 136 -17.66 36.14 -21.62
N GLU A 137 -17.65 37.04 -20.64
CA GLU A 137 -16.63 37.05 -19.56
C GLU A 137 -16.82 35.87 -18.61
N TYR A 138 -18.07 35.48 -18.35
CA TYR A 138 -18.39 34.30 -17.55
C TYR A 138 -17.94 33.02 -18.28
N ASP A 139 -18.27 32.87 -19.56
CA ASP A 139 -17.90 31.72 -20.37
C ASP A 139 -16.38 31.57 -20.50
N ASN A 140 -15.67 32.68 -20.74
CA ASN A 140 -14.21 32.69 -20.80
C ASN A 140 -13.58 32.21 -19.47
N ALA A 141 -14.13 32.63 -18.33
CA ALA A 141 -13.65 32.22 -17.03
C ALA A 141 -13.95 30.73 -16.74
N GLU A 142 -15.08 30.21 -17.23
CA GLU A 142 -15.41 28.79 -17.15
C GLU A 142 -14.44 27.94 -17.97
N LEU A 143 -14.20 28.34 -19.23
CA LEU A 143 -13.25 27.70 -20.12
C LEU A 143 -11.84 27.69 -19.52
N ALA A 144 -11.41 28.78 -18.89
CA ALA A 144 -10.12 28.84 -18.20
C ALA A 144 -10.00 27.78 -17.10
N VAL A 145 -11.06 27.57 -16.30
CA VAL A 145 -11.07 26.50 -15.29
C VAL A 145 -11.04 25.11 -15.94
N ALA A 146 -11.76 24.91 -17.04
CA ALA A 146 -11.79 23.64 -17.76
C ALA A 146 -10.41 23.27 -18.33
N VAL A 147 -9.71 24.24 -18.94
CA VAL A 147 -8.36 24.04 -19.48
C VAL A 147 -7.37 23.68 -18.38
N MET A 148 -7.40 24.39 -17.25
CA MET A 148 -6.49 24.07 -16.13
C MET A 148 -6.81 22.71 -15.49
N LYS A 149 -8.09 22.30 -15.43
CA LYS A 149 -8.48 20.96 -14.96
C LYS A 149 -7.99 19.85 -15.87
N ALA A 150 -7.88 20.09 -17.18
CA ALA A 150 -7.38 19.11 -18.15
C ALA A 150 -5.86 18.91 -18.09
N GLN A 151 -5.13 19.81 -17.41
CA GLN A 151 -3.68 19.72 -17.23
C GLN A 151 -3.28 18.92 -15.97
N LEU A 152 -4.21 18.65 -15.06
CA LEU A 152 -4.05 17.75 -13.90
C LEU A 152 -4.39 16.32 -14.28
#